data_AF-A0AAD9P2S4-F1
#
_entry.id   AF-A0AAD9P2S4-F1
#
_cell.length_a   1.000
_cell.length_b   1.000
_cell.length_c   1.000
_cell.angle_alpha   90.00
_cell.angle_beta   90.00
_cell.angle_gamma   90.00
#
_symmetry.space_group_name_H-M   'P 1'
#
loop_
_entity.id
_entity.type
_entity.pdbx_description
1 polymer ?
#
loop_
_entity_poly.entity_id
_entity_poly.type
_entity_poly.pdbx_seq_one_letter_code
_entity_poly.pdbx_strand_id
1 'polypeptide(L)'
;MMLREKHRQVSSDDYGRDEDAADKLLTKHKVVEGEVNACKGIVQALGKDSDKMKGSEDAKDIANRQANLERQLRELEKGCVNRRNMLEESKKYHAYTRDCNELDEWIAEQMQVASSEDYGQDFEHLQVIQKKFSEFQLGIEAGSDLFSRCDQRATQLVEDGSPYSTVIQERQDKLRTSWDELLQQVDARDQKLQGAGEIHRFNRDVEDALSRIQEKYAAIPEDLGRDTKAVQGYLKKHEGFENELVALEAQLQVLVDDSARLQEAYPGGNAEQIAQQQAVVIENWTILQEKAAQRKDNLLAALDLYRFLTLARDLVTWSDEMQKEMTAEQPVRDVTSVDLLRKSHQQLKAEIEAREDSFATAVDTGRKMIDASHFAKNECHCFGCSAVTWSHGRLSMQKEMIAEAVCLSSNQQDVTLMKTDEGRD
;
A
#
# COMPACT_ATOMS: atom_id res chain seq x y z
N MET A 1 -39.51 73.87 -31.83
CA MET A 1 -39.52 73.42 -30.42
C MET A 1 -39.29 71.92 -30.34
N MET A 2 -40.06 71.11 -31.08
CA MET A 2 -39.92 69.64 -31.19
C MET A 2 -38.48 69.13 -31.43
N LEU A 3 -37.77 69.64 -32.45
CA LEU A 3 -36.41 69.20 -32.77
C LEU A 3 -35.39 69.42 -31.64
N ARG A 4 -35.52 70.50 -30.84
CA ARG A 4 -34.61 70.79 -29.72
C ARG A 4 -34.80 69.82 -28.57
N GLU A 5 -36.04 69.43 -28.30
CA GLU A 5 -36.36 68.45 -27.26
C GLU A 5 -35.81 67.07 -27.61
N LYS A 6 -36.02 66.62 -28.86
CA LYS A 6 -35.44 65.38 -29.36
C LYS A 6 -33.92 65.39 -29.33
N HIS A 7 -33.31 66.52 -29.67
CA HIS A 7 -31.85 66.65 -29.58
C HIS A 7 -31.34 66.44 -28.15
N ARG A 8 -32.04 66.96 -27.13
CA ARG A 8 -31.68 66.72 -25.72
C ARG A 8 -31.79 65.25 -25.32
N GLN A 9 -32.84 64.56 -25.77
CA GLN A 9 -33.03 63.14 -25.45
C GLN A 9 -31.95 62.26 -26.11
N VAL A 10 -31.59 62.59 -27.35
CA VAL A 10 -30.58 61.86 -28.14
C VAL A 10 -29.16 62.13 -27.65
N SER A 11 -28.89 63.33 -27.14
CA SER A 11 -27.58 63.72 -26.57
C SER A 11 -27.38 63.34 -25.11
N SER A 12 -28.27 62.53 -24.53
CA SER A 12 -28.07 62.03 -23.16
C SER A 12 -26.91 61.02 -23.15
N ASP A 13 -26.11 61.06 -22.08
CA ASP A 13 -25.02 60.11 -21.82
C ASP A 13 -25.38 59.07 -20.73
N ASP A 14 -26.63 59.09 -20.27
CA ASP A 14 -27.16 58.01 -19.42
C ASP A 14 -27.47 56.79 -20.28
N TYR A 15 -26.66 55.74 -20.12
CA TYR A 15 -26.80 54.44 -20.80
C TYR A 15 -27.25 53.31 -19.86
N GLY A 16 -27.65 53.64 -18.63
CA GLY A 16 -28.07 52.66 -17.63
C GLY A 16 -26.93 52.12 -16.78
N ARG A 17 -27.22 51.87 -15.50
CA ARG A 17 -26.27 51.38 -14.49
C ARG A 17 -26.19 49.86 -14.37
N ASP A 18 -27.14 49.17 -14.99
CA ASP A 18 -27.33 47.72 -14.97
C ASP A 18 -28.07 47.29 -16.25
N GLU A 19 -28.15 45.97 -16.51
CA GLU A 19 -28.75 45.43 -17.73
C GLU A 19 -30.21 45.85 -17.91
N ASP A 20 -31.01 45.80 -16.83
CA ASP A 20 -32.43 46.18 -16.84
C ASP A 20 -32.62 47.68 -17.11
N ALA A 21 -31.78 48.53 -16.53
CA ALA A 21 -31.82 49.97 -16.75
C ALA A 21 -31.44 50.30 -18.20
N ALA A 22 -30.41 49.66 -18.74
CA ALA A 22 -30.01 49.82 -20.14
C ALA A 22 -31.14 49.37 -21.08
N ASP A 23 -31.80 48.24 -20.81
CA ASP A 23 -32.91 47.72 -21.62
C ASP A 23 -34.16 48.63 -21.57
N LYS A 24 -34.48 49.17 -20.38
CA LYS A 24 -35.56 50.16 -20.22
C LYS A 24 -35.25 51.45 -21.00
N LEU A 25 -34.02 51.93 -20.96
CA LEU A 25 -33.59 53.11 -21.71
C LEU A 25 -33.58 52.86 -23.22
N LEU A 26 -33.17 51.67 -23.66
CA LEU A 26 -33.22 51.25 -25.06
C LEU A 26 -34.66 51.19 -25.57
N THR A 27 -35.58 50.64 -24.77
CA THR A 27 -37.01 50.61 -25.10
C THR A 27 -37.60 52.01 -25.21
N LYS A 28 -37.25 52.93 -24.30
CA LYS A 28 -37.65 54.35 -24.41
C LYS A 28 -37.03 55.03 -25.63
N HIS A 29 -35.77 54.72 -25.95
CA HIS A 29 -35.07 55.30 -27.10
C HIS A 29 -35.69 54.86 -28.43
N LYS A 30 -36.19 53.62 -28.55
CA LYS A 30 -36.95 53.17 -29.73
C LYS A 30 -38.18 54.03 -30.01
N VAL A 31 -38.83 54.57 -28.97
CA VAL A 31 -39.94 55.53 -29.14
C VAL A 31 -39.42 56.84 -29.72
N VAL A 32 -38.30 57.35 -29.21
CA VAL A 32 -37.63 58.56 -29.72
C VAL A 32 -37.22 58.39 -31.19
N GLU A 33 -36.68 57.24 -31.57
CA GLU A 33 -36.35 56.92 -32.97
C GLU A 33 -37.59 56.93 -33.87
N GLY A 34 -38.73 56.41 -33.39
CA GLY A 34 -40.01 56.50 -34.08
C GLY A 34 -40.47 57.94 -34.30
N GLU A 35 -40.33 58.79 -33.29
CA GLU A 35 -40.67 60.22 -33.39
C GLU A 35 -39.72 60.99 -34.31
N VAL A 36 -38.42 60.65 -34.31
CA VAL A 36 -37.43 61.23 -35.25
C VAL A 36 -37.73 60.82 -36.68
N ASN A 37 -38.14 59.56 -36.91
CA ASN A 37 -38.60 59.09 -38.22
C ASN A 37 -39.87 59.80 -38.69
N ALA A 38 -40.81 60.09 -37.78
CA ALA A 38 -41.97 60.93 -38.10
C ALA A 38 -41.55 62.37 -38.47
N CYS A 39 -40.60 62.96 -37.73
CA CYS A 39 -40.03 64.28 -38.06
C CYS A 39 -39.35 64.28 -39.43
N LYS A 40 -38.64 63.20 -39.79
CA LYS A 40 -38.03 63.01 -41.11
C LYS A 40 -39.07 63.07 -42.22
N GLY A 41 -40.19 62.36 -42.07
CA GLY A 41 -41.30 62.40 -43.03
C GLY A 41 -41.84 63.82 -43.23
N ILE A 42 -41.99 64.59 -42.14
CA ILE A 42 -42.44 65.99 -42.19
C ILE A 42 -41.41 66.87 -42.91
N VAL A 43 -40.12 66.78 -42.58
CA VAL A 43 -39.06 67.59 -43.21
C VAL A 43 -38.93 67.29 -44.70
N GLN A 44 -39.12 66.03 -45.11
CA GLN A 44 -39.14 65.64 -46.52
C GLN A 44 -40.35 66.23 -47.27
N ALA A 45 -41.53 66.25 -46.65
CA ALA A 45 -42.71 66.89 -47.23
C ALA A 45 -42.50 68.40 -47.41
N LEU A 46 -41.98 69.07 -46.38
CA LEU A 46 -41.61 70.49 -46.43
C LEU A 46 -40.55 70.79 -47.51
N GLY A 47 -39.60 69.88 -47.72
CA GLY A 47 -38.63 69.98 -48.81
C GLY A 47 -39.28 69.98 -50.20
N LYS A 48 -40.23 69.07 -50.44
CA LYS A 48 -41.00 69.03 -51.70
C LYS A 48 -41.82 70.30 -51.92
N ASP A 49 -42.37 70.89 -50.85
CA ASP A 49 -43.14 72.12 -50.96
C ASP A 49 -42.24 73.35 -51.14
N SER A 50 -41.08 73.39 -50.48
CA SER A 50 -40.01 74.37 -50.73
C SER A 50 -39.56 74.36 -52.19
N ASP A 51 -39.39 73.16 -52.78
CA ASP A 51 -39.01 73.02 -54.20
C ASP A 51 -40.02 73.60 -55.18
N LYS A 52 -41.32 73.54 -54.86
CA LYS A 52 -42.39 74.16 -55.67
C LYS A 52 -42.38 75.69 -55.60
N MET A 53 -41.81 76.26 -54.54
CA MET A 53 -41.80 77.71 -54.26
C MET A 53 -40.54 78.43 -54.75
N LYS A 54 -39.69 77.79 -55.57
CA LYS A 54 -38.42 78.35 -56.09
C LYS A 54 -38.54 79.63 -56.93
N GLY A 55 -39.76 80.07 -57.28
CA GLY A 55 -40.03 81.30 -58.03
C GLY A 55 -40.58 82.47 -57.20
N SER A 56 -40.71 82.35 -55.87
CA SER A 56 -41.21 83.43 -55.01
C SER A 56 -40.11 84.41 -54.59
N GLU A 57 -40.50 85.60 -54.14
CA GLU A 57 -39.60 86.65 -53.64
C GLU A 57 -38.77 86.18 -52.42
N ASP A 58 -39.34 85.27 -51.61
CA ASP A 58 -38.73 84.69 -50.40
C ASP A 58 -37.98 83.37 -50.64
N ALA A 59 -37.82 82.92 -51.89
CA ALA A 59 -37.31 81.59 -52.22
C ALA A 59 -35.94 81.28 -51.58
N LYS A 60 -35.06 82.29 -51.45
CA LYS A 60 -33.73 82.14 -50.85
C LYS A 60 -33.79 81.86 -49.34
N ASP A 61 -34.68 82.54 -48.63
CA ASP A 61 -34.83 82.38 -47.18
C ASP A 61 -35.52 81.06 -46.83
N ILE A 62 -36.50 80.65 -47.63
CA ILE A 62 -37.16 79.34 -47.52
C ILE A 62 -36.15 78.21 -47.77
N ALA A 63 -35.33 78.31 -48.82
CA ALA A 63 -34.28 77.34 -49.13
C ALA A 63 -33.24 77.23 -48.00
N ASN A 64 -32.77 78.36 -47.45
CA ASN A 64 -31.83 78.37 -46.33
C ASN A 64 -32.40 77.70 -45.07
N ARG A 65 -33.68 77.96 -44.75
CA ARG A 65 -34.37 77.33 -43.61
C ARG A 65 -34.53 75.82 -43.81
N GLN A 66 -34.90 75.39 -45.01
CA GLN A 66 -35.02 73.98 -45.35
C GLN A 66 -33.66 73.26 -45.22
N ALA A 67 -32.59 73.84 -45.77
CA ALA A 67 -31.24 73.28 -45.65
C ALA A 67 -30.78 73.15 -44.18
N ASN A 68 -31.12 74.13 -43.33
CA ASN A 68 -30.84 74.07 -41.90
C ASN A 68 -31.64 72.96 -41.19
N LEU A 69 -32.93 72.78 -41.51
CA LEU A 69 -33.75 71.70 -40.95
C LEU A 69 -33.23 70.32 -41.34
N GLU A 70 -32.86 70.14 -42.61
CA GLU A 70 -32.26 68.90 -43.08
C GLU A 70 -30.91 68.60 -42.41
N ARG A 71 -30.09 69.63 -42.15
CA ARG A 71 -28.85 69.47 -41.38
C ARG A 71 -29.14 69.01 -39.94
N GLN A 72 -30.05 69.69 -39.24
CA GLN A 72 -30.43 69.32 -37.87
C GLN A 72 -31.01 67.92 -37.79
N LEU A 73 -31.79 67.51 -38.80
CA LEU A 73 -32.32 66.15 -38.89
C LEU A 73 -31.20 65.13 -39.09
N ARG A 74 -30.23 65.37 -39.98
CA ARG A 74 -29.09 64.47 -40.18
C ARG A 74 -28.25 64.32 -38.91
N GLU A 75 -28.01 65.41 -38.19
CA GLU A 75 -27.31 65.39 -36.89
C GLU A 75 -28.08 64.57 -35.85
N LEU A 76 -29.41 64.75 -35.81
CA LEU A 76 -30.29 64.01 -34.91
C LEU A 76 -30.36 62.52 -35.24
N GLU A 77 -30.46 62.15 -36.53
CA GLU A 77 -30.42 60.77 -36.99
C GLU A 77 -29.09 60.09 -36.61
N LYS A 78 -27.96 60.78 -36.84
CA LYS A 78 -26.64 60.28 -36.43
C LYS A 78 -26.56 60.09 -34.92
N GLY A 79 -27.05 61.06 -34.15
CA GLY A 79 -27.12 60.96 -32.69
C GLY A 79 -27.99 59.79 -32.22
N CYS A 80 -29.15 59.57 -32.87
CA CYS A 80 -30.06 58.48 -32.55
C CYS A 80 -29.38 57.13 -32.70
N VAL A 81 -28.70 56.92 -33.84
CA VAL A 81 -27.94 55.71 -34.12
C VAL A 81 -26.82 55.52 -33.09
N ASN A 82 -26.05 56.58 -32.80
CA ASN A 82 -24.97 56.51 -31.83
C ASN A 82 -25.49 56.13 -30.44
N ARG A 83 -26.52 56.82 -29.95
CA ARG A 83 -27.12 56.53 -28.64
C ARG A 83 -27.72 55.13 -28.57
N ARG A 84 -28.38 54.65 -29.64
CA ARG A 84 -28.88 53.27 -29.71
C ARG A 84 -27.73 52.27 -29.58
N ASN A 85 -26.65 52.45 -30.34
CA ASN A 85 -25.48 51.58 -30.26
C ASN A 85 -24.86 51.60 -28.86
N MET A 86 -24.71 52.78 -28.23
CA MET A 86 -24.19 52.88 -26.85
C MET A 86 -25.08 52.19 -25.81
N LEU A 87 -26.42 52.27 -25.96
CA LEU A 87 -27.36 51.57 -25.10
C LEU A 87 -27.31 50.04 -25.30
N GLU A 88 -27.19 49.58 -26.54
CA GLU A 88 -27.00 48.16 -26.88
C GLU A 88 -25.67 47.63 -26.28
N GLU A 89 -24.58 48.38 -26.43
CA GLU A 89 -23.27 48.04 -25.86
C GLU A 89 -23.28 48.03 -24.33
N SER A 90 -23.89 49.04 -23.69
CA SER A 90 -24.08 49.08 -22.23
C SER A 90 -24.85 47.86 -21.73
N LYS A 91 -25.93 47.46 -22.43
CA LYS A 91 -26.70 46.27 -22.08
C LYS A 91 -25.85 45.00 -22.18
N LYS A 92 -25.11 44.81 -23.28
CA LYS A 92 -24.23 43.63 -23.44
C LYS A 92 -23.13 43.59 -22.37
N TYR A 93 -22.52 44.73 -22.05
CA TYR A 93 -21.48 44.86 -21.02
C TYR A 93 -21.99 44.49 -19.62
N HIS A 94 -23.17 44.99 -19.23
CA HIS A 94 -23.76 44.65 -17.93
C HIS A 94 -24.15 43.18 -17.85
N ALA A 95 -24.65 42.62 -18.96
CA ALA A 95 -24.96 41.21 -19.02
C ALA A 95 -23.69 40.34 -18.89
N TYR A 96 -22.56 40.72 -19.51
CA TYR A 96 -21.25 40.07 -19.29
C TYR A 96 -20.80 40.18 -17.83
N THR A 97 -20.94 41.37 -17.24
CA THR A 97 -20.58 41.61 -15.83
C THR A 97 -21.38 40.72 -14.88
N ARG A 98 -22.69 40.54 -15.13
CA ARG A 98 -23.54 39.62 -14.37
C ARG A 98 -23.03 38.18 -14.44
N ASP A 99 -22.73 37.70 -15.64
CA ASP A 99 -22.20 36.34 -15.84
C ASP A 99 -20.85 36.14 -15.11
N CYS A 100 -19.97 37.14 -15.14
CA CYS A 100 -18.70 37.09 -14.42
C CYS A 100 -18.89 37.03 -12.90
N ASN A 101 -19.87 37.76 -12.36
CA ASN A 101 -20.14 37.74 -10.92
C ASN A 101 -20.74 36.40 -10.49
N GLU A 102 -21.63 35.82 -11.30
CA GLU A 102 -22.17 34.47 -11.08
C GLU A 102 -21.05 33.42 -11.06
N LEU A 103 -20.08 33.54 -11.98
CA LEU A 103 -18.93 32.65 -12.02
C LEU A 103 -17.96 32.88 -10.85
N ASP A 104 -17.68 34.12 -10.45
CA ASP A 104 -16.84 34.41 -9.29
C ASP A 104 -17.44 33.80 -8.00
N GLU A 105 -18.74 33.97 -7.78
CA GLU A 105 -19.43 33.36 -6.64
C GLU A 105 -19.32 31.84 -6.68
N TRP A 106 -19.54 31.24 -7.84
CA TRP A 106 -19.38 29.81 -8.03
C TRP A 106 -17.94 29.33 -7.79
N ILE A 107 -16.93 30.04 -8.31
CA ILE A 107 -15.50 29.74 -8.08
C ILE A 107 -15.19 29.80 -6.58
N ALA A 108 -15.67 30.82 -5.87
CA ALA A 108 -15.42 30.98 -4.44
C ALA A 108 -16.01 29.82 -3.63
N GLU A 109 -17.19 29.33 -4.00
CA GLU A 109 -17.80 28.14 -3.38
C GLU A 109 -16.97 26.87 -3.65
N GLN A 110 -16.57 26.64 -4.91
CA GLN A 110 -15.77 25.46 -5.26
C GLN A 110 -14.37 25.50 -4.61
N MET A 111 -13.80 26.69 -4.43
CA MET A 111 -12.51 26.87 -3.79
C MET A 111 -12.50 26.39 -2.32
N GLN A 112 -13.62 26.49 -1.60
CA GLN A 112 -13.75 25.95 -0.24
C GLN A 112 -13.60 24.43 -0.22
N VAL A 113 -14.20 23.75 -1.20
CA VAL A 113 -14.08 22.30 -1.36
C VAL A 113 -12.67 21.94 -1.83
N ALA A 114 -12.12 22.64 -2.81
CA ALA A 114 -10.77 22.38 -3.32
C ALA A 114 -9.68 22.58 -2.25
N SER A 115 -9.88 23.50 -1.29
CA SER A 115 -8.90 23.85 -0.27
C SER A 115 -8.96 23.01 1.01
N SER A 116 -9.92 22.10 1.17
CA SER A 116 -10.01 21.32 2.41
C SER A 116 -8.86 20.30 2.53
N GLU A 117 -8.32 20.18 3.74
CA GLU A 117 -7.22 19.28 4.07
C GLU A 117 -7.69 18.00 4.80
N ASP A 118 -8.95 17.64 4.62
CA ASP A 118 -9.47 16.37 5.11
C ASP A 118 -9.09 15.24 4.14
N TYR A 119 -8.22 14.35 4.63
CA TYR A 119 -7.72 13.18 3.91
C TYR A 119 -8.20 11.86 4.54
N GLY A 120 -9.14 11.92 5.48
CA GLY A 120 -9.63 10.75 6.19
C GLY A 120 -8.72 10.30 7.33
N GLN A 121 -9.25 9.37 8.13
CA GLN A 121 -8.58 8.82 9.30
C GLN A 121 -7.99 7.42 9.04
N ASP A 122 -8.56 6.73 8.06
CA ASP A 122 -8.27 5.36 7.65
C ASP A 122 -8.51 5.23 6.13
N PHE A 123 -8.12 4.08 5.57
CA PHE A 123 -8.17 3.85 4.14
C PHE A 123 -9.61 3.87 3.59
N GLU A 124 -10.57 3.31 4.33
CA GLU A 124 -11.98 3.26 3.95
C GLU A 124 -12.63 4.65 3.93
N HIS A 125 -12.34 5.49 4.93
CA HIS A 125 -12.82 6.86 4.98
C HIS A 125 -12.22 7.69 3.83
N LEU A 126 -10.92 7.54 3.57
CA LEU A 126 -10.28 8.19 2.43
C LEU A 126 -10.94 7.78 1.10
N GLN A 127 -11.28 6.51 0.88
CA GLN A 127 -11.96 6.08 -0.34
C GLN A 127 -13.30 6.79 -0.55
N VAL A 128 -14.05 7.03 0.52
CA VAL A 128 -15.30 7.81 0.47
C VAL A 128 -15.00 9.26 0.07
N ILE A 129 -13.96 9.87 0.64
CA ILE A 129 -13.54 11.24 0.31
C ILE A 129 -13.10 11.33 -1.16
N GLN A 130 -12.25 10.42 -1.63
CA GLN A 130 -11.80 10.35 -3.02
C GLN A 130 -12.97 10.22 -3.98
N LYS A 131 -13.95 9.35 -3.68
CA LYS A 131 -15.15 9.20 -4.50
C LYS A 131 -15.94 10.51 -4.59
N LYS A 132 -16.19 11.16 -3.46
CA LYS A 132 -16.87 12.47 -3.43
C LYS A 132 -16.08 13.53 -4.19
N PHE A 133 -14.75 13.50 -4.10
CA PHE A 133 -13.89 14.44 -4.79
C PHE A 133 -13.90 14.21 -6.31
N SER A 134 -13.95 12.97 -6.80
CA SER A 134 -14.14 12.67 -8.22
C SER A 134 -15.50 13.15 -8.74
N GLU A 135 -16.56 13.01 -7.95
CA GLU A 135 -17.87 13.59 -8.27
C GLU A 135 -17.82 15.12 -8.33
N PHE A 136 -17.07 15.75 -7.43
CA PHE A 136 -16.80 17.19 -7.44
C PHE A 136 -15.99 17.63 -8.68
N GLN A 137 -14.97 16.88 -9.10
CA GLN A 137 -14.18 17.17 -10.31
C GLN A 137 -15.05 17.17 -11.58
N LEU A 138 -16.00 16.24 -11.69
CA LEU A 138 -17.00 16.28 -12.78
C LEU A 138 -17.86 17.54 -12.73
N GLY A 139 -18.16 18.05 -11.53
CA GLY A 139 -18.82 19.35 -11.35
C GLY A 139 -17.99 20.53 -11.87
N ILE A 140 -16.66 20.46 -11.77
CA ILE A 140 -15.75 21.49 -12.31
C ILE A 140 -15.80 21.54 -13.84
N GLU A 141 -15.92 20.39 -14.50
CA GLU A 141 -16.08 20.34 -15.96
C GLU A 141 -17.34 21.09 -16.42
N ALA A 142 -18.45 20.98 -15.68
CA ALA A 142 -19.66 21.76 -15.95
C ALA A 142 -19.45 23.27 -15.73
N GLY A 143 -18.59 23.67 -14.79
CA GLY A 143 -18.18 25.07 -14.58
C GLY A 143 -17.37 25.64 -15.75
N SER A 144 -16.64 24.79 -16.48
CA SER A 144 -15.86 25.19 -17.66
C SER A 144 -16.74 25.79 -18.76
N ASP A 145 -18.00 25.35 -18.87
CA ASP A 145 -18.96 25.92 -19.80
C ASP A 145 -19.32 27.37 -19.42
N LEU A 146 -19.49 27.66 -18.12
CA LEU A 146 -19.77 29.03 -17.64
C LEU A 146 -18.60 29.97 -17.94
N PHE A 147 -17.37 29.51 -17.68
CA PHE A 147 -16.14 30.24 -18.00
C PHE A 147 -16.02 30.51 -19.51
N SER A 148 -16.24 29.48 -20.33
CA SER A 148 -16.19 29.59 -21.79
C SER A 148 -17.19 30.61 -22.34
N ARG A 149 -18.40 30.68 -21.77
CA ARG A 149 -19.39 31.72 -22.15
C ARG A 149 -18.91 33.12 -21.80
N CYS A 150 -18.32 33.32 -20.61
CA CYS A 150 -17.76 34.62 -20.23
C CYS A 150 -16.65 35.05 -21.18
N ASP A 151 -15.72 34.14 -21.50
CA ASP A 151 -14.60 34.39 -22.41
C ASP A 151 -15.05 34.70 -23.84
N GLN A 152 -16.05 33.98 -24.35
CA GLN A 152 -16.66 34.26 -25.66
C GLN A 152 -17.33 35.64 -25.69
N ARG A 153 -18.09 36.01 -24.65
CA ARG A 153 -18.74 37.33 -24.58
C ARG A 153 -17.74 38.47 -24.46
N ALA A 154 -16.69 38.30 -23.65
CA ALA A 154 -15.61 39.26 -23.53
C ALA A 154 -14.92 39.50 -24.87
N THR A 155 -14.57 38.41 -25.56
CA THR A 155 -13.91 38.45 -26.88
C THR A 155 -14.77 39.17 -27.90
N GLN A 156 -16.06 38.80 -28.01
CA GLN A 156 -16.99 39.45 -28.93
C GLN A 156 -17.13 40.96 -28.66
N LEU A 157 -17.23 41.38 -27.40
CA LEU A 157 -17.33 42.79 -27.05
C LEU A 157 -16.07 43.58 -27.43
N VAL A 158 -14.90 42.99 -27.26
CA VAL A 158 -13.63 43.62 -27.66
C VAL A 158 -13.52 43.70 -29.18
N GLU A 159 -13.88 42.64 -29.90
CA GLU A 159 -13.86 42.60 -31.38
C GLU A 159 -14.86 43.58 -32.02
N ASP A 160 -16.04 43.74 -31.41
CA ASP A 160 -17.06 44.72 -31.81
C ASP A 160 -16.60 46.18 -31.59
N GLY A 161 -15.46 46.41 -30.93
CA GLY A 161 -14.93 47.73 -30.62
C GLY A 161 -15.70 48.43 -29.51
N SER A 162 -16.15 47.68 -28.50
CA SER A 162 -16.95 48.22 -27.39
C SER A 162 -16.23 49.36 -26.66
N PRO A 163 -16.94 50.42 -26.23
CA PRO A 163 -16.36 51.49 -25.41
C PRO A 163 -15.75 51.01 -24.08
N TYR A 164 -16.15 49.82 -23.62
CA TYR A 164 -15.73 49.21 -22.37
C TYR A 164 -14.56 48.23 -22.52
N SER A 165 -13.94 48.13 -23.71
CA SER A 165 -12.97 47.08 -24.05
C SER A 165 -11.83 46.93 -23.02
N THR A 166 -11.26 48.04 -22.52
CA THR A 166 -10.18 47.98 -21.53
C THR A 166 -10.64 47.38 -20.20
N VAL A 167 -11.81 47.79 -19.72
CA VAL A 167 -12.40 47.30 -18.45
C VAL A 167 -12.79 45.83 -18.58
N ILE A 168 -13.32 45.43 -19.74
CA ILE A 168 -13.67 44.03 -20.04
C ILE A 168 -12.41 43.16 -20.03
N GLN A 169 -11.33 43.60 -20.68
CA GLN A 169 -10.05 42.87 -20.69
C GLN A 169 -9.50 42.70 -19.27
N GLU A 170 -9.39 43.79 -18.50
CA GLU A 170 -8.93 43.73 -17.12
C GLU A 170 -9.79 42.81 -16.23
N ARG A 171 -11.11 42.78 -16.46
CA ARG A 171 -12.03 41.88 -15.74
C ARG A 171 -11.84 40.43 -16.16
N GLN A 172 -11.71 40.17 -17.45
CA GLN A 172 -11.51 38.82 -17.99
C GLN A 172 -10.18 38.23 -17.53
N ASP A 173 -9.12 39.03 -17.44
CA ASP A 173 -7.81 38.59 -16.94
C ASP A 173 -7.89 38.18 -15.46
N LYS A 174 -8.63 38.93 -14.63
CA LYS A 174 -8.87 38.55 -13.23
C LYS A 174 -9.67 37.26 -13.13
N LEU A 175 -10.73 37.13 -13.92
CA LEU A 175 -11.58 35.94 -13.93
C LEU A 175 -10.78 34.69 -14.36
N ARG A 176 -9.92 34.83 -15.38
CA ARG A 176 -8.99 33.78 -15.82
C ARG A 176 -8.02 33.40 -14.71
N THR A 177 -7.46 34.39 -14.00
CA THR A 177 -6.56 34.13 -12.86
C THR A 177 -7.26 33.31 -11.77
N SER A 178 -8.47 33.70 -11.36
CA SER A 178 -9.23 32.96 -10.34
C SER A 178 -9.66 31.57 -10.79
N TRP A 179 -9.98 31.39 -12.08
CA TRP A 179 -10.27 30.08 -12.67
C TRP A 179 -9.03 29.17 -12.65
N ASP A 180 -7.88 29.68 -13.08
CA ASP A 180 -6.62 28.94 -13.09
C ASP A 180 -6.17 28.57 -11.66
N GLU A 181 -6.35 29.46 -10.69
CA GLU A 181 -6.11 29.19 -9.27
C GLU A 181 -7.00 28.05 -8.74
N LEU A 182 -8.29 28.03 -9.11
CA LEU A 182 -9.19 26.93 -8.75
C LEU A 182 -8.69 25.60 -9.32
N LEU A 183 -8.36 25.56 -10.62
CA LEU A 183 -7.86 24.35 -11.25
C LEU A 183 -6.57 23.84 -10.60
N GLN A 184 -5.64 24.74 -10.26
CA GLN A 184 -4.42 24.40 -9.53
C GLN A 184 -4.72 23.81 -8.15
N GLN A 185 -5.69 24.37 -7.40
CA GLN A 185 -6.06 23.82 -6.09
C GLN A 185 -6.74 22.46 -6.21
N VAL A 186 -7.58 22.26 -7.23
CA VAL A 186 -8.21 20.96 -7.50
C VAL A 186 -7.15 19.89 -7.80
N ASP A 187 -6.17 20.19 -8.66
CA ASP A 187 -5.07 19.28 -8.98
C ASP A 187 -4.17 19.02 -7.76
N ALA A 188 -3.80 20.06 -7.02
CA ALA A 188 -2.99 19.93 -5.81
C ALA A 188 -3.68 19.07 -4.75
N ARG A 189 -4.99 19.23 -4.57
CA ARG A 189 -5.77 18.39 -3.65
C ARG A 189 -5.86 16.94 -4.15
N ASP A 190 -6.04 16.72 -5.45
CA ASP A 190 -6.06 15.37 -6.03
C ASP A 190 -4.75 14.63 -5.74
N GLN A 191 -3.61 15.27 -5.99
CA GLN A 191 -2.29 14.72 -5.71
C GLN A 191 -2.10 14.41 -4.21
N LYS A 192 -2.55 15.31 -3.32
CA LYS A 192 -2.50 15.06 -1.86
C LYS A 192 -3.39 13.89 -1.44
N LEU A 193 -4.60 13.76 -2.02
CA LEU A 193 -5.50 12.63 -1.77
C LEU A 193 -4.92 11.30 -2.27
N GLN A 194 -4.23 11.31 -3.41
CA GLN A 194 -3.53 10.14 -3.93
C GLN A 194 -2.39 9.74 -2.99
N GLY A 195 -1.55 10.71 -2.57
CA GLY A 195 -0.44 10.45 -1.66
C GLY A 195 -0.89 9.95 -0.27
N ALA A 196 -1.93 10.56 0.30
CA ALA A 196 -2.57 10.04 1.50
C ALA A 196 -3.08 8.60 1.32
N GLY A 197 -3.59 8.27 0.12
CA GLY A 197 -4.04 6.92 -0.21
C GLY A 197 -2.95 5.87 -0.29
N GLU A 198 -1.75 6.24 -0.71
CA GLU A 198 -0.60 5.34 -0.63
C GLU A 198 -0.22 5.08 0.82
N ILE A 199 -0.16 6.13 1.66
CA ILE A 199 0.20 6.00 3.08
C ILE A 199 -0.85 5.20 3.86
N HIS A 200 -2.14 5.46 3.67
CA HIS A 200 -3.20 4.71 4.36
C HIS A 200 -3.23 3.24 3.95
N ARG A 201 -2.99 2.93 2.66
CA ARG A 201 -2.86 1.55 2.19
C ARG A 201 -1.69 0.85 2.86
N PHE A 202 -0.53 1.50 2.89
CA PHE A 202 0.66 0.98 3.55
C PHE A 202 0.40 0.69 5.04
N ASN A 203 -0.24 1.62 5.76
CA ASN A 203 -0.60 1.43 7.17
C ASN A 203 -1.46 0.18 7.39
N ARG A 204 -2.48 -0.02 6.54
CA ARG A 204 -3.33 -1.22 6.61
C ARG A 204 -2.54 -2.49 6.27
N ASP A 205 -1.70 -2.45 5.25
CA ASP A 205 -0.90 -3.60 4.83
C ASP A 205 0.16 -3.98 5.91
N VAL A 206 0.66 -3.00 6.67
CA VAL A 206 1.46 -3.20 7.90
C VAL A 206 0.66 -3.90 8.99
N GLU A 207 -0.56 -3.43 9.28
CA GLU A 207 -1.42 -4.06 10.29
C GLU A 207 -1.74 -5.53 9.94
N ASP A 208 -2.07 -5.79 8.67
CA ASP A 208 -2.30 -7.14 8.15
C ASP A 208 -1.05 -8.02 8.27
N ALA A 209 0.13 -7.48 7.94
CA ALA A 209 1.40 -8.17 8.07
C ALA A 209 1.71 -8.54 9.53
N LEU A 210 1.53 -7.59 10.45
CA LEU A 210 1.72 -7.82 11.89
C LEU A 210 0.75 -8.88 12.42
N SER A 211 -0.51 -8.86 12.00
CA SER A 211 -1.49 -9.89 12.37
C SER A 211 -1.05 -11.28 11.88
N ARG A 212 -0.61 -11.40 10.63
CA ARG A 212 -0.12 -12.68 10.06
C ARG A 212 1.12 -13.19 10.78
N ILE A 213 2.06 -12.30 11.12
CA ILE A 213 3.26 -12.67 11.90
C ILE A 213 2.85 -13.20 13.27
N GLN A 214 1.94 -12.50 13.95
CA GLN A 214 1.46 -12.89 15.27
C GLN A 214 0.69 -14.22 15.25
N GLU A 215 -0.13 -14.45 14.24
CA GLU A 215 -0.81 -15.73 14.01
C GLU A 215 0.20 -16.88 13.82
N LYS A 216 1.24 -16.68 13.00
CA LYS A 216 2.30 -17.67 12.82
C LYS A 216 3.09 -17.91 14.11
N TYR A 217 3.39 -16.86 14.87
CA TYR A 217 4.08 -16.96 16.15
C TYR A 217 3.30 -17.78 17.18
N ALA A 218 1.99 -17.57 17.25
CA ALA A 218 1.08 -18.30 18.13
C ALA A 218 0.88 -19.76 17.67
N ALA A 219 1.03 -20.05 16.37
CA ALA A 219 0.87 -21.39 15.82
C ALA A 219 2.04 -22.34 16.10
N ILE A 220 3.20 -21.85 16.58
CA ILE A 220 4.36 -22.68 16.89
C ILE A 220 4.09 -23.54 18.14
N PRO A 221 4.01 -24.88 18.03
CA PRO A 221 3.71 -25.75 19.16
C PRO A 221 4.91 -25.92 20.10
N GLU A 222 4.64 -26.12 21.40
CA GLU A 222 5.67 -26.39 22.41
C GLU A 222 5.99 -27.89 22.57
N ASP A 223 5.05 -28.80 22.26
CA ASP A 223 5.22 -30.26 22.46
C ASP A 223 6.33 -30.86 21.59
N LEU A 224 7.37 -31.46 22.18
CA LEU A 224 8.50 -32.04 21.45
C LEU A 224 8.27 -33.49 21.01
N GLY A 225 7.19 -34.14 21.44
CA GLY A 225 6.95 -35.56 21.20
C GLY A 225 7.62 -36.46 22.25
N ARG A 226 7.24 -37.74 22.27
CA ARG A 226 7.63 -38.69 23.33
C ARG A 226 8.43 -39.90 22.85
N ASP A 227 8.69 -39.98 21.55
CA ASP A 227 9.48 -41.04 20.94
C ASP A 227 10.07 -40.56 19.60
N THR A 228 11.04 -41.31 19.08
CA THR A 228 11.74 -41.01 17.83
C THR A 228 10.80 -40.77 16.65
N LYS A 229 9.71 -41.55 16.53
CA LYS A 229 8.79 -41.47 15.40
C LYS A 229 7.92 -40.21 15.49
N ALA A 230 7.47 -39.85 16.69
CA ALA A 230 6.73 -38.63 16.96
C ALA A 230 7.58 -37.40 16.66
N VAL A 231 8.82 -37.35 17.16
CA VAL A 231 9.73 -36.21 16.93
C VAL A 231 10.07 -36.06 15.44
N GLN A 232 10.35 -37.16 14.73
CA GLN A 232 10.56 -37.13 13.28
C GLN A 232 9.33 -36.61 12.52
N GLY A 233 8.13 -37.01 12.94
CA GLY A 233 6.89 -36.48 12.37
C GLY A 233 6.72 -34.98 12.61
N TYR A 234 7.11 -34.49 13.78
CA TYR A 234 7.07 -33.07 14.12
C TYR A 234 8.14 -32.26 13.37
N LEU A 235 9.34 -32.79 13.18
CA LEU A 235 10.38 -32.18 12.35
C LEU A 235 9.88 -31.96 10.92
N LYS A 236 9.29 -32.99 10.29
CA LYS A 236 8.74 -32.85 8.94
C LYS A 236 7.62 -31.81 8.85
N LYS A 237 6.77 -31.71 9.87
CA LYS A 237 5.73 -30.65 9.94
C LYS A 237 6.36 -29.27 10.10
N HIS A 238 7.42 -29.17 10.91
CA HIS A 238 8.13 -27.91 11.14
C HIS A 238 8.88 -27.44 9.90
N GLU A 239 9.50 -28.33 9.12
CA GLU A 239 10.05 -28.02 7.80
C GLU A 239 8.98 -27.45 6.86
N GLY A 240 7.75 -28.00 6.90
CA GLY A 240 6.61 -27.44 6.18
C GLY A 240 6.27 -26.02 6.61
N PHE A 241 6.28 -25.77 7.92
CA PHE A 241 6.07 -24.43 8.49
C PHE A 241 7.19 -23.45 8.09
N GLU A 242 8.46 -23.86 8.12
CA GLU A 242 9.59 -23.04 7.66
C GLU A 242 9.43 -22.64 6.18
N ASN A 243 8.94 -23.55 5.32
CA ASN A 243 8.66 -23.23 3.92
C ASN A 243 7.54 -22.17 3.77
N GLU A 244 6.51 -22.22 4.62
CA GLU A 244 5.48 -21.16 4.66
C GLU A 244 6.05 -19.82 5.12
N LEU A 245 7.02 -19.82 6.04
CA LEU A 245 7.73 -18.62 6.47
C LEU A 245 8.51 -17.98 5.31
N VAL A 246 9.15 -18.76 4.45
CA VAL A 246 9.83 -18.23 3.24
C VAL A 246 8.85 -17.47 2.33
N ALA A 247 7.63 -17.98 2.16
CA ALA A 247 6.61 -17.30 1.36
C ALA A 247 6.13 -16.00 2.04
N LEU A 248 6.03 -15.98 3.37
CA LEU A 248 5.69 -14.77 4.12
C LEU A 248 6.82 -13.74 4.05
N GLU A 249 8.08 -14.15 4.13
CA GLU A 249 9.26 -13.29 3.99
C GLU A 249 9.24 -12.54 2.66
N ALA A 250 8.92 -13.23 1.56
CA ALA A 250 8.80 -12.60 0.24
C ALA A 250 7.70 -11.52 0.22
N GLN A 251 6.58 -11.72 0.93
CA GLN A 251 5.52 -10.71 1.05
C GLN A 251 5.97 -9.51 1.89
N LEU A 252 6.68 -9.77 2.99
CA LEU A 252 7.22 -8.71 3.85
C LEU A 252 8.31 -7.90 3.13
N GLN A 253 9.10 -8.52 2.26
CA GLN A 253 10.09 -7.80 1.45
C GLN A 253 9.41 -6.79 0.51
N VAL A 254 8.29 -7.16 -0.12
CA VAL A 254 7.50 -6.21 -0.94
C VAL A 254 7.03 -5.02 -0.11
N LEU A 255 6.57 -5.27 1.13
CA LEU A 255 6.14 -4.20 2.04
C LEU A 255 7.31 -3.30 2.46
N VAL A 256 8.49 -3.88 2.70
CA VAL A 256 9.73 -3.13 2.99
C VAL A 256 10.16 -2.29 1.80
N ASP A 257 10.12 -2.83 0.58
CA ASP A 257 10.48 -2.10 -0.63
C ASP A 257 9.49 -0.94 -0.88
N ASP A 258 8.19 -1.17 -0.66
CA ASP A 258 7.17 -0.12 -0.75
C ASP A 258 7.40 0.97 0.31
N SER A 259 7.74 0.59 1.55
CA SER A 259 8.07 1.57 2.59
C SER A 259 9.26 2.46 2.21
N ALA A 260 10.28 1.93 1.53
CA ALA A 260 11.43 2.71 1.09
C ALA A 260 11.04 3.69 -0.01
N ARG A 261 10.22 3.23 -0.99
CA ARG A 261 9.66 4.09 -2.03
C ARG A 261 8.82 5.23 -1.44
N LEU A 262 7.97 4.92 -0.46
CA LEU A 262 7.10 5.91 0.18
C LEU A 262 7.89 6.93 1.01
N GLN A 263 8.96 6.53 1.68
CA GLN A 263 9.85 7.44 2.41
C GLN A 263 10.54 8.45 1.47
N GLU A 264 10.92 8.02 0.26
CA GLU A 264 11.49 8.89 -0.76
C GLU A 264 10.44 9.83 -1.36
N ALA A 265 9.24 9.32 -1.61
CA ALA A 265 8.12 10.09 -2.17
C ALA A 265 7.56 11.14 -1.18
N TYR A 266 7.53 10.82 0.11
CA TYR A 266 6.90 11.64 1.16
C TYR A 266 7.86 11.93 2.33
N PRO A 267 8.85 12.81 2.15
CA PRO A 267 9.87 13.10 3.15
C PRO A 267 9.32 13.84 4.39
N GLY A 268 10.14 13.90 5.45
CA GLY A 268 9.79 14.57 6.70
C GLY A 268 9.04 13.64 7.67
N GLY A 269 8.01 14.17 8.34
CA GLY A 269 7.27 13.41 9.37
C GLY A 269 6.62 12.12 8.86
N ASN A 270 6.17 12.10 7.60
CA ASN A 270 5.59 10.90 6.98
C ASN A 270 6.65 9.79 6.84
N ALA A 271 7.83 10.12 6.30
CA ALA A 271 8.93 9.18 6.18
C ALA A 271 9.37 8.62 7.54
N GLU A 272 9.43 9.46 8.58
CA GLU A 272 9.75 9.01 9.95
C GLU A 272 8.71 8.01 10.49
N GLN A 273 7.42 8.27 10.29
CA GLN A 273 6.34 7.37 10.72
C GLN A 273 6.38 6.04 9.97
N ILE A 274 6.56 6.08 8.64
CA ILE A 274 6.68 4.89 7.80
C ILE A 274 7.88 4.04 8.24
N ALA A 275 9.04 4.68 8.49
CA ALA A 275 10.23 4.00 8.96
C ALA A 275 10.03 3.33 10.33
N GLN A 276 9.30 3.99 11.25
CA GLN A 276 8.96 3.41 12.55
C GLN A 276 8.08 2.16 12.41
N GLN A 277 7.04 2.22 11.58
CA GLN A 277 6.16 1.07 11.33
C GLN A 277 6.92 -0.08 10.67
N GLN A 278 7.76 0.22 9.67
CA GLN A 278 8.64 -0.75 9.03
C GLN A 278 9.55 -1.45 10.05
N ALA A 279 10.16 -0.69 10.97
CA ALA A 279 11.02 -1.25 12.00
C ALA A 279 10.27 -2.23 12.92
N VAL A 280 9.02 -1.92 13.30
CA VAL A 280 8.19 -2.81 14.11
C VAL A 280 7.89 -4.12 13.37
N VAL A 281 7.60 -4.07 12.06
CA VAL A 281 7.39 -5.29 11.26
C VAL A 281 8.66 -6.15 11.22
N ILE A 282 9.82 -5.54 10.97
CA ILE A 282 11.11 -6.25 10.92
C ILE A 282 11.45 -6.88 12.27
N GLU A 283 11.22 -6.17 13.38
CA GLU A 283 11.45 -6.68 14.72
C GLU A 283 10.58 -7.91 15.01
N ASN A 284 9.27 -7.82 14.77
CA ASN A 284 8.35 -8.95 14.99
C ASN A 284 8.66 -10.14 14.09
N TRP A 285 9.08 -9.89 12.84
CA TRP A 285 9.55 -10.93 11.93
C TRP A 285 10.79 -11.63 12.46
N THR A 286 11.77 -10.87 12.96
CA THR A 286 13.01 -11.41 13.55
C THR A 286 12.70 -12.29 14.76
N ILE A 287 11.82 -11.84 15.65
CA ILE A 287 11.36 -12.61 16.81
C ILE A 287 10.70 -13.93 16.38
N LEU A 288 9.88 -13.92 15.32
CA LEU A 288 9.27 -15.13 14.77
C LEU A 288 10.33 -16.10 14.20
N GLN A 289 11.30 -15.59 13.44
CA GLN A 289 12.40 -16.40 12.90
C GLN A 289 13.22 -17.06 14.02
N GLU A 290 13.57 -16.31 15.06
CA GLU A 290 14.28 -16.83 16.23
C GLU A 290 13.49 -17.93 16.94
N LYS A 291 12.18 -17.75 17.15
CA LYS A 291 11.33 -18.77 17.76
C LYS A 291 11.22 -20.03 16.90
N ALA A 292 11.12 -19.88 15.58
CA ALA A 292 11.10 -21.01 14.66
C ALA A 292 12.43 -21.78 14.71
N ALA A 293 13.57 -21.08 14.66
CA ALA A 293 14.89 -21.69 14.77
C ALA A 293 15.06 -22.42 16.11
N GLN A 294 14.70 -21.78 17.22
CA GLN A 294 14.75 -22.39 18.56
C GLN A 294 13.89 -23.66 18.63
N ARG A 295 12.72 -23.66 17.99
CA ARG A 295 11.85 -24.83 17.93
C ARG A 295 12.50 -25.98 17.17
N LYS A 296 13.16 -25.71 16.05
CA LYS A 296 13.91 -26.71 15.28
C LYS A 296 15.04 -27.33 16.09
N ASP A 297 15.83 -26.51 16.77
CA ASP A 297 16.92 -26.97 17.63
C ASP A 297 16.40 -27.86 18.75
N ASN A 298 15.30 -27.47 19.41
CA ASN A 298 14.68 -28.29 20.45
C ASN A 298 14.17 -29.63 19.91
N LEU A 299 13.61 -29.67 18.70
CA LEU A 299 13.16 -30.92 18.07
C LEU A 299 14.34 -31.83 17.70
N LEU A 300 15.44 -31.28 17.19
CA LEU A 300 16.66 -32.03 16.90
C LEU A 300 17.27 -32.60 18.18
N ALA A 301 17.35 -31.78 19.23
CA ALA A 301 17.80 -32.18 20.56
C ALA A 301 16.93 -33.33 21.12
N ALA A 302 15.61 -33.22 21.02
CA ALA A 302 14.69 -34.29 21.41
C ALA A 302 14.88 -35.57 20.58
N LEU A 303 15.15 -35.45 19.28
CA LEU A 303 15.43 -36.60 18.41
C LEU A 303 16.70 -37.33 18.84
N ASP A 304 17.76 -36.60 19.14
CA ASP A 304 19.02 -37.17 19.59
C ASP A 304 18.85 -37.85 20.95
N LEU A 305 18.10 -37.24 21.88
CA LEU A 305 17.74 -37.86 23.16
C LEU A 305 17.08 -39.23 22.96
N TYR A 306 16.01 -39.30 22.15
CA TYR A 306 15.30 -40.57 21.97
C TYR A 306 16.14 -41.63 21.24
N ARG A 307 17.00 -41.23 20.29
CA ARG A 307 17.98 -42.14 19.68
C ARG A 307 18.95 -42.70 20.71
N PHE A 308 19.46 -41.86 21.59
CA PHE A 308 20.36 -42.27 22.67
C PHE A 308 19.64 -43.20 23.65
N LEU A 309 18.41 -42.88 24.07
CA LEU A 309 17.63 -43.73 24.97
C LEU A 309 17.32 -45.10 24.36
N THR A 310 16.98 -45.16 23.06
CA THR A 310 16.81 -46.42 22.35
C THR A 310 18.12 -47.22 22.34
N LEU A 311 19.24 -46.62 21.94
CA LEU A 311 20.54 -47.27 21.93
C LEU A 311 20.93 -47.80 23.32
N ALA A 312 20.75 -46.98 24.36
CA ALA A 312 21.03 -47.37 25.74
C ALA A 312 20.16 -48.57 26.18
N ARG A 313 18.85 -48.53 25.88
CA ARG A 313 17.93 -49.62 26.22
C ARG A 313 18.29 -50.92 25.48
N ASP A 314 18.65 -50.82 24.21
CA ASP A 314 19.03 -51.98 23.40
C ASP A 314 20.33 -52.59 23.93
N LEU A 315 21.33 -51.76 24.27
CA LEU A 315 22.59 -52.21 24.89
C LEU A 315 22.37 -52.86 26.26
N VAL A 316 21.52 -52.28 27.11
CA VAL A 316 21.21 -52.85 28.44
C VAL A 316 20.48 -54.18 28.29
N THR A 317 19.46 -54.25 27.43
CA THR A 317 18.68 -55.49 27.19
C THR A 317 19.58 -56.58 26.62
N TRP A 318 20.39 -56.26 25.62
CA TRP A 318 21.37 -57.18 25.05
C TRP A 318 22.40 -57.64 26.10
N SER A 319 22.84 -56.74 26.98
CA SER A 319 23.78 -57.10 28.06
C SER A 319 23.16 -58.09 29.03
N ASP A 320 21.90 -57.90 29.39
CA ASP A 320 21.17 -58.80 30.29
C ASP A 320 20.93 -60.17 29.65
N GLU A 321 20.66 -60.22 28.34
CA GLU A 321 20.54 -61.47 27.57
C GLU A 321 21.89 -62.20 27.49
N MET A 322 22.97 -61.48 27.15
CA MET A 322 24.31 -62.03 27.05
C MET A 322 24.80 -62.59 28.41
N GLN A 323 24.50 -61.90 29.52
CA GLN A 323 24.76 -62.39 30.88
C GLN A 323 24.02 -63.70 31.17
N LYS A 324 22.75 -63.82 30.76
CA LYS A 324 21.98 -65.06 30.95
C LYS A 324 22.56 -66.22 30.15
N GLU A 325 23.01 -65.97 28.91
CA GLU A 325 23.65 -66.99 28.08
C GLU A 325 25.00 -67.44 28.66
N MET A 326 25.82 -66.50 29.15
CA MET A 326 27.12 -66.81 29.78
C MET A 326 26.99 -67.57 31.10
N THR A 327 25.91 -67.35 31.85
CA THR A 327 25.64 -68.01 33.14
C THR A 327 24.83 -69.30 33.00
N ALA A 328 24.36 -69.64 31.81
CA ALA A 328 23.60 -70.85 31.57
C ALA A 328 24.49 -72.10 31.73
N GLU A 329 24.16 -72.94 32.70
CA GLU A 329 24.89 -74.19 32.92
C GLU A 329 24.62 -75.18 31.78
N GLN A 330 25.67 -75.55 31.04
CA GLN A 330 25.61 -76.61 30.03
C GLN A 330 26.18 -77.92 30.60
N PRO A 331 25.44 -79.04 30.52
CA PRO A 331 25.91 -80.31 31.06
C PRO A 331 27.08 -80.85 30.24
N VAL A 332 28.27 -80.90 30.85
CA VAL A 332 29.48 -81.49 30.27
C VAL A 332 29.49 -82.99 30.53
N ARG A 333 29.48 -83.81 29.46
CA ARG A 333 29.38 -85.27 29.55
C ARG A 333 30.54 -86.01 28.86
N ASP A 334 31.17 -85.37 27.89
CA ASP A 334 32.27 -85.92 27.08
C ASP A 334 33.19 -84.82 26.52
N VAL A 335 34.32 -85.19 25.93
CA VAL A 335 35.28 -84.23 25.33
C VAL A 335 34.62 -83.37 24.25
N THR A 336 33.67 -83.94 23.50
CA THR A 336 32.87 -83.22 22.50
C THR A 336 32.05 -82.09 23.13
N SER A 337 31.41 -82.33 24.28
CA SER A 337 30.66 -81.31 25.01
C SER A 337 31.54 -80.21 25.58
N VAL A 338 32.79 -80.53 25.97
CA VAL A 338 33.80 -79.53 26.38
C VAL A 338 34.19 -78.64 25.19
N ASP A 339 34.45 -79.24 24.03
CA ASP A 339 34.80 -78.51 22.81
C ASP A 339 33.66 -77.61 22.31
N LEU A 340 32.41 -78.08 22.41
CA LEU A 340 31.23 -77.31 22.06
C LEU A 340 31.05 -76.10 22.99
N LEU A 341 31.19 -76.32 24.30
CA LEU A 341 31.13 -75.25 25.31
C LEU A 341 32.23 -74.21 25.09
N ARG A 342 33.46 -74.65 24.79
CA ARG A 342 34.59 -73.76 24.47
C ARG A 342 34.32 -72.90 23.23
N LYS A 343 33.80 -73.50 22.16
CA LYS A 343 33.43 -72.75 20.94
C LYS A 343 32.31 -71.76 21.20
N SER A 344 31.30 -72.15 21.98
CA SER A 344 30.21 -71.25 22.39
C SER A 344 30.77 -70.06 23.19
N HIS A 345 31.64 -70.29 24.17
CA HIS A 345 32.31 -69.23 24.92
C HIS A 345 33.18 -68.31 24.06
N GLN A 346 33.92 -68.85 23.08
CA GLN A 346 34.68 -68.04 22.12
C GLN A 346 33.77 -67.17 21.25
N GLN A 347 32.62 -67.69 20.84
CA GLN A 347 31.61 -66.93 20.09
C GLN A 347 31.04 -65.78 20.93
N LEU A 348 30.62 -66.05 22.17
CA LEU A 348 30.12 -65.01 23.08
C LEU A 348 31.18 -63.92 23.32
N LYS A 349 32.45 -64.29 23.50
CA LYS A 349 33.56 -63.33 23.63
C LYS A 349 33.68 -62.43 22.40
N ALA A 350 33.65 -63.01 21.20
CA ALA A 350 33.74 -62.25 19.95
C ALA A 350 32.53 -61.32 19.76
N GLU A 351 31.33 -61.75 20.17
CA GLU A 351 30.12 -60.92 20.14
C GLU A 351 30.16 -59.73 21.09
N ILE A 352 30.79 -59.89 22.26
CA ILE A 352 31.02 -58.77 23.20
C ILE A 352 32.04 -57.80 22.59
N GLU A 353 33.14 -58.31 22.04
CA GLU A 353 34.17 -57.49 21.38
C GLU A 353 33.62 -56.67 20.22
N ALA A 354 32.75 -57.28 19.40
CA ALA A 354 32.12 -56.60 18.27
C ALA A 354 31.17 -55.45 18.67
N ARG A 355 30.72 -55.40 19.93
CA ARG A 355 29.77 -54.39 20.43
C ARG A 355 30.41 -53.29 21.26
N GLU A 356 31.71 -53.37 21.54
CA GLU A 356 32.47 -52.35 22.29
C GLU A 356 32.28 -50.94 21.75
N ASP A 357 32.37 -50.79 20.42
CA ASP A 357 32.22 -49.50 19.76
C ASP A 357 30.82 -48.90 19.99
N SER A 358 29.79 -49.74 20.16
CA SER A 358 28.42 -49.29 20.42
C SER A 358 28.28 -48.76 21.85
N PHE A 359 28.93 -49.38 22.84
CA PHE A 359 29.00 -48.85 24.20
C PHE A 359 29.78 -47.54 24.27
N ALA A 360 30.93 -47.46 23.60
CA ALA A 360 31.72 -46.24 23.51
C ALA A 360 30.92 -45.09 22.89
N THR A 361 30.21 -45.37 21.78
CA THR A 361 29.35 -44.40 21.09
C THR A 361 28.21 -43.92 21.99
N ALA A 362 27.55 -44.82 22.73
CA ALA A 362 26.48 -44.44 23.65
C ALA A 362 27.00 -43.53 24.77
N VAL A 363 28.13 -43.88 25.39
CA VAL A 363 28.74 -43.08 26.47
C VAL A 363 29.18 -41.71 25.97
N ASP A 364 29.82 -41.64 24.79
CA ASP A 364 30.22 -40.38 24.17
C ASP A 364 29.03 -39.48 23.83
N THR A 365 27.99 -40.06 23.22
CA THR A 365 26.75 -39.34 22.89
C THR A 365 26.08 -38.78 24.14
N GLY A 366 25.96 -39.59 25.20
CA GLY A 366 25.38 -39.15 26.46
C GLY A 366 26.20 -38.07 27.17
N ARG A 367 27.54 -38.15 27.12
CA ARG A 367 28.42 -37.09 27.65
C ARG A 367 28.24 -35.77 26.91
N LYS A 368 28.25 -35.79 25.57
CA LYS A 368 28.02 -34.61 24.74
C LYS A 368 26.70 -33.92 25.07
N MET A 369 25.62 -34.69 25.29
CA MET A 369 24.33 -34.13 25.72
C MET A 369 24.39 -33.47 27.10
N ILE A 370 25.12 -34.08 28.06
CA ILE A 370 25.28 -33.55 29.42
C ILE A 370 26.10 -32.25 29.42
N ASP A 371 27.14 -32.20 28.60
CA ASP A 371 28.05 -31.05 28.48
C ASP A 371 27.39 -29.88 27.75
N ALA A 372 26.56 -30.17 26.74
CA ALA A 372 25.74 -29.19 26.03
C ALA A 372 24.55 -28.65 26.85
N SER A 373 24.42 -29.02 28.13
CA SER A 373 23.30 -28.63 29.01
C SER A 373 21.92 -28.92 28.40
N HIS A 374 21.80 -30.08 27.76
CA HIS A 374 20.55 -30.55 27.15
C HIS A 374 19.38 -30.51 28.15
N PHE A 375 18.18 -30.15 27.70
CA PHE A 375 17.00 -29.99 28.58
C PHE A 375 16.67 -31.27 29.39
N ALA A 376 17.02 -32.44 28.85
CA ALA A 376 16.85 -33.75 29.49
C ALA A 376 18.12 -34.31 30.16
N LYS A 377 19.08 -33.47 30.56
CA LYS A 377 20.37 -33.86 31.16
C LYS A 377 20.25 -34.90 32.28
N ASN A 378 19.22 -34.80 33.12
CA ASN A 378 18.98 -35.74 34.23
C ASN A 378 18.56 -37.14 33.75
N GLU A 379 17.73 -37.22 32.70
CA GLU A 379 17.36 -38.50 32.07
C GLU A 379 18.56 -39.14 31.37
N CYS A 380 19.38 -38.35 30.67
CA CYS A 380 20.59 -38.84 30.01
C CYS A 380 21.58 -39.45 31.00
N HIS A 381 21.77 -38.79 32.16
CA HIS A 381 22.72 -39.23 33.18
C HIS A 381 22.26 -40.50 33.92
N CYS A 382 21.02 -40.53 34.42
CA CYS A 382 20.52 -41.62 35.25
C CYS A 382 20.15 -42.87 34.45
N PHE A 383 19.36 -42.72 33.37
CA PHE A 383 18.79 -43.88 32.67
C PHE A 383 19.67 -44.37 31.51
N GLY A 384 20.46 -43.49 30.89
CA GLY A 384 21.35 -43.84 29.79
C GLY A 384 22.76 -44.16 30.26
N CYS A 385 23.54 -43.13 30.60
CA CYS A 385 24.98 -43.27 30.84
C CYS A 385 25.32 -44.22 32.00
N SER A 386 24.64 -44.08 33.15
CA SER A 386 24.94 -44.90 34.32
C SER A 386 24.57 -46.37 34.13
N ALA A 387 23.43 -46.64 33.48
CA ALA A 387 23.00 -48.00 33.17
C ALA A 387 23.91 -48.68 32.14
N VAL A 388 24.25 -47.97 31.05
CA VAL A 388 25.12 -48.49 29.97
C VAL A 388 26.54 -48.77 30.49
N THR A 389 27.12 -47.84 31.26
CA THR A 389 28.47 -48.03 31.83
C THR A 389 28.52 -49.17 32.84
N TRP A 390 27.48 -49.33 33.66
CA TRP A 390 27.39 -50.41 34.62
C TRP A 390 27.22 -51.79 33.96
N SER A 391 26.34 -51.90 32.96
CA SER A 391 26.16 -53.14 32.20
C SER A 391 27.42 -53.53 31.43
N HIS A 392 28.10 -52.55 30.83
CA HIS A 392 29.37 -52.74 30.12
C HIS A 392 30.49 -53.23 31.06
N GLY A 393 30.63 -52.62 32.25
CA GLY A 393 31.62 -53.04 33.24
C GLY A 393 31.41 -54.48 33.72
N ARG A 394 30.14 -54.87 33.93
CA ARG A 394 29.80 -56.24 34.36
C ARG A 394 30.12 -57.27 33.27
N LEU A 395 29.78 -57.00 32.02
CA LEU A 395 30.10 -57.89 30.89
C LEU A 395 31.61 -58.04 30.71
N SER A 396 32.37 -56.95 30.87
CA SER A 396 33.84 -56.96 30.77
C SER A 396 34.47 -57.89 31.81
N MET A 397 34.02 -57.82 33.07
CA MET A 397 34.50 -58.72 34.14
C MET A 397 34.19 -60.19 33.84
N GLN A 398 32.97 -60.50 33.36
CA GLN A 398 32.60 -61.87 33.05
C GLN A 398 33.30 -62.41 31.79
N LYS A 399 33.57 -61.55 30.80
CA LYS A 399 34.37 -61.88 29.62
C LYS A 399 35.78 -62.32 30.02
N GLU A 400 36.40 -61.64 30.98
CA GLU A 400 37.70 -62.03 31.54
C GLU A 400 37.64 -63.39 32.24
N MET A 401 36.59 -63.64 33.04
CA MET A 401 36.39 -64.96 33.67
C MET A 401 36.22 -66.10 32.66
N ILE A 402 35.49 -65.88 31.57
CA ILE A 402 35.36 -66.86 30.47
C ILE A 402 36.70 -67.06 29.76
N ALA A 403 37.46 -65.99 29.51
CA ALA A 403 38.77 -66.08 28.89
C ALA A 403 39.75 -66.91 29.74
N GLU A 404 39.72 -66.75 31.07
CA GLU A 404 40.48 -67.58 32.01
C GLU A 404 40.03 -69.05 31.95
N ALA A 405 38.72 -69.33 31.97
CA ALA A 405 38.19 -70.69 31.88
C ALA A 405 38.50 -71.40 30.54
N VAL A 406 38.46 -70.67 29.42
CA VAL A 406 38.85 -71.18 28.09
C VAL A 406 40.36 -71.43 28.00
N CYS A 407 41.17 -70.60 28.65
CA CYS A 407 42.63 -70.78 28.73
C CYS A 407 42.99 -72.02 29.58
N LEU A 408 42.34 -72.18 30.74
CA LEU A 408 42.54 -73.33 31.63
C LEU A 408 42.13 -74.66 30.97
N SER A 409 40.99 -74.69 30.28
CA SER A 409 40.51 -75.88 29.56
C SER A 409 41.37 -76.24 28.34
N SER A 410 41.92 -75.26 27.62
CA SER A 410 42.84 -75.52 26.51
C SER A 410 44.17 -76.10 27.00
N ASN A 411 44.71 -75.59 28.12
CA ASN A 411 45.88 -76.18 28.77
C ASN A 411 45.61 -77.61 29.29
N GLN A 412 44.40 -77.92 29.73
CA GLN A 412 44.02 -79.28 30.16
C GLN A 412 43.85 -80.26 28.99
N GLN A 413 43.32 -79.83 27.84
CA GLN A 413 43.27 -80.65 26.62
C GLN A 413 44.68 -80.98 26.10
N ASP A 414 45.61 -80.01 26.08
CA ASP A 414 47.01 -80.24 25.67
C ASP A 414 47.71 -81.26 26.58
N VAL A 415 47.48 -81.19 27.90
CA VAL A 415 48.02 -82.17 28.87
C VAL A 415 47.40 -83.57 28.70
N THR A 416 46.15 -83.66 28.23
CA THR A 416 45.46 -84.96 28.04
C THR A 416 45.82 -85.61 26.70
N LEU A 417 45.99 -84.82 25.64
CA LEU A 417 46.52 -85.25 24.34
C LEU A 417 47.97 -85.74 24.44
N MET A 418 48.82 -85.04 25.21
CA MET A 418 50.19 -85.50 25.49
C MET A 418 50.22 -86.85 26.23
N LYS A 419 49.29 -87.08 27.18
CA LYS A 419 49.19 -88.38 27.90
C LYS A 419 48.68 -89.53 27.05
N THR A 420 47.94 -89.27 25.98
CA THR A 420 47.50 -90.32 25.03
C THR A 420 48.56 -90.68 24.00
N ASP A 421 49.50 -89.78 23.69
CA ASP A 421 50.64 -90.07 22.81
C ASP A 421 51.80 -90.76 23.54
N GLU A 422 52.00 -90.52 24.85
CA GLU A 422 52.99 -91.25 25.67
C GLU A 422 52.61 -92.72 25.97
N GLY A 423 51.44 -93.18 25.51
CA GLY A 423 50.96 -94.56 25.66
C GLY A 423 51.04 -95.43 24.39
N ARG A 424 51.65 -94.92 23.30
CA ARG A 424 51.93 -95.68 22.06
C ARG A 424 53.40 -95.61 21.70
N ASP A 425 54.22 -96.34 22.44
CA ASP A 425 55.44 -96.95 21.93
C ASP A 425 55.78 -98.19 22.78
#